data_AF-H2C6H7-F1
#
_entry.id   AF-H2C6H7-F1
#
_cell.length_a   1.000
_cell.length_b   1.000
_cell.length_c   1.000
_cell.angle_alpha   90.00
_cell.angle_beta   90.00
_cell.angle_gamma   90.00
#
_symmetry.space_group_name_H-M   'P 1'
#
loop_
_entity.id
_entity.type
_entity.pdbx_description
1 polymer ?
#
loop_
_entity_poly.entity_id
_entity_poly.type
_entity_poly.pdbx_seq_one_letter_code
_entity_poly.pdbx_strand_id
1 'polypeptide(L)' 'MKPFQRSTSLRKLYRRTPSGKISVIFYRRKDSVAKCSICKRPLRGSMDSSSRQYGGYLCHKCLSMGIKLAVRGIS' A
#
# COMPACT_ATOMS: atom_id res chain seq x y z
N MET A 1 -23.00 5.97 -18.95
CA MET A 1 -22.10 5.89 -17.77
C MET A 1 -22.92 5.40 -16.60
N LYS A 2 -22.57 4.24 -16.01
CA LYS A 2 -23.32 3.62 -14.90
C LYS A 2 -23.07 4.39 -13.59
N PRO A 3 -23.99 4.36 -12.60
CA PRO A 3 -23.83 5.11 -11.35
C PRO A 3 -22.50 4.84 -10.62
N PHE A 4 -22.08 3.57 -10.54
CA PHE A 4 -20.81 3.20 -9.87
C PHE A 4 -19.56 3.83 -10.53
N GLN A 5 -19.62 4.13 -11.84
CA GLN A 5 -18.50 4.72 -12.59
C GLN A 5 -18.32 6.22 -12.29
N ARG A 6 -19.29 6.85 -11.63
CA ARG A 6 -19.19 8.25 -11.19
C ARG A 6 -18.38 8.38 -9.90
N SER A 7 -18.30 7.32 -9.11
CA SER A 7 -17.57 7.30 -7.84
C SER A 7 -16.06 7.48 -8.01
N THR A 8 -15.39 7.86 -6.93
CA THR A 8 -13.94 8.08 -6.91
C THR A 8 -13.15 6.77 -6.79
N SER A 9 -13.78 5.64 -6.48
CA SER A 9 -13.11 4.34 -6.32
C SER A 9 -12.39 3.86 -7.58
N LEU A 10 -12.90 4.25 -8.76
CA LEU A 10 -12.33 3.91 -10.06
C LEU A 10 -11.53 5.07 -10.64
N ARG A 11 -10.32 4.77 -11.11
CA ARG A 11 -9.52 5.67 -11.94
C ARG A 11 -10.03 5.61 -13.38
N LYS A 12 -10.30 6.78 -13.97
CA LYS A 12 -10.70 6.93 -15.37
C LYS A 12 -9.47 7.23 -16.21
N LEU A 13 -9.22 6.41 -17.23
CA LEU A 13 -8.16 6.62 -18.21
C LEU A 13 -8.80 6.95 -19.57
N TYR A 14 -8.61 8.17 -20.04
CA TYR A 14 -9.05 8.60 -21.37
C TYR A 14 -7.98 8.20 -22.38
N ARG A 15 -8.33 7.31 -23.32
CA ARG A 15 -7.41 6.84 -24.36
C ARG A 15 -8.04 7.03 -25.73
N ARG A 16 -7.27 7.55 -26.68
CA ARG A 16 -7.65 7.56 -28.09
C ARG A 16 -7.42 6.17 -28.68
N THR A 17 -8.43 5.62 -29.32
CA THR A 17 -8.29 4.39 -30.11
C THR A 17 -7.67 4.72 -31.47
N PRO A 18 -7.07 3.74 -32.17
CA PRO A 18 -6.53 3.94 -33.52
C PRO A 18 -7.56 4.50 -34.51
N SER A 19 -8.85 4.19 -34.31
CA SER A 19 -9.98 4.72 -35.08
C SER A 19 -10.33 6.19 -34.78
N GLY A 20 -9.59 6.87 -33.89
CA GLY A 20 -9.79 8.27 -33.53
C GLY A 20 -10.83 8.53 -32.42
N LYS A 21 -11.57 7.51 -31.98
CA LYS A 21 -12.57 7.63 -30.90
C LYS A 21 -11.89 7.75 -29.53
N ILE A 22 -12.40 8.61 -28.65
CA ILE A 22 -11.94 8.69 -27.27
C ILE A 22 -12.74 7.68 -26.43
N SER A 23 -12.07 6.67 -25.89
CA SER A 23 -12.66 5.69 -24.98
C SER A 23 -12.21 5.93 -23.53
N VAL A 24 -13.10 5.66 -22.57
CA VAL A 24 -12.81 5.75 -21.13
C VAL A 24 -12.68 4.34 -20.57
N ILE A 25 -11.46 3.97 -20.18
CA ILE A 25 -11.19 2.71 -19.51
C ILE A 25 -11.19 2.94 -17.99
N PHE A 26 -11.92 2.11 -17.26
CA PHE A 26 -12.03 2.18 -15.81
C PHE A 26 -11.10 1.15 -15.16
N TYR A 27 -10.20 1.62 -14.29
CA TYR A 27 -9.31 0.77 -13.51
C TYR A 27 -9.56 0.98 -12.01
N ARG A 28 -9.29 -0.03 -11.19
CA ARG A 28 -9.19 0.18 -9.73
C ARG A 28 -8.01 1.10 -9.41
N ARG A 29 -8.15 1.92 -8.37
CA ARG A 29 -7.02 2.72 -7.85
C ARG A 29 -5.96 1.77 -7.29
N LYS A 30 -4.69 2.20 -7.40
CA LYS A 30 -3.59 1.47 -6.77
C LYS A 30 -3.67 1.65 -5.26
N ASP A 31 -3.38 0.58 -4.54
CA ASP A 31 -3.31 0.62 -3.08
C ASP A 31 -2.18 1.55 -2.62
N SER A 32 -2.39 2.18 -1.46
CA SER A 32 -1.38 3.05 -0.86
C SER A 32 -0.21 2.23 -0.32
N VAL A 33 0.96 2.87 -0.23
CA VAL A 33 2.17 2.26 0.37
C VAL A 33 1.89 1.82 1.81
N ALA A 34 2.37 0.62 2.15
CA ALA A 34 2.32 0.07 3.50
C ALA A 34 3.01 0.97 4.52
N LYS A 35 2.44 1.11 5.72
CA LYS A 35 2.99 1.94 6.80
C LYS A 35 3.26 1.09 8.04
N CYS A 36 4.32 1.44 8.76
CA CYS A 36 4.61 0.85 10.07
C CYS A 36 3.52 1.19 11.09
N SER A 37 3.04 0.22 11.88
CA SER A 37 2.00 0.45 12.89
C SER A 37 2.42 1.45 13.99
N ILE A 38 3.69 1.41 14.40
CA ILE A 38 4.21 2.25 15.49
C ILE A 38 4.59 3.65 14.99
N CYS A 39 5.51 3.74 14.03
CA CYS A 39 6.06 5.03 13.58
C CYS A 39 5.39 5.61 12.32
N LYS A 40 4.45 4.90 11.70
CA LYS A 40 3.71 5.31 10.50
C LYS A 40 4.55 5.63 9.26
N ARG A 41 5.85 5.33 9.30
CA ARG A 41 6.78 5.50 8.16
C ARG A 41 6.44 4.49 7.05
N PRO A 42 6.64 4.86 5.78
CA PRO A 42 6.43 3.94 4.67
C PRO A 42 7.42 2.77 4.75
N LEU A 43 6.92 1.56 4.55
CA LEU A 43 7.74 0.36 4.50
C LEU A 43 8.36 0.24 3.11
N ARG A 44 9.64 -0.12 3.07
CA ARG A 44 10.42 -0.29 1.82
C ARG A 44 10.21 -1.67 1.16
N GLY A 45 9.28 -2.48 1.66
CA GLY A 45 9.03 -3.84 1.20
C GLY A 45 7.55 -4.09 0.91
N SER A 46 7.25 -5.22 0.26
CA SER A 46 5.87 -5.65 0.00
C SER A 46 5.15 -6.03 1.30
N MET A 47 3.81 -5.96 1.29
CA MET A 47 2.97 -6.46 2.39
C MET A 47 3.28 -7.92 2.72
N ASP A 48 3.67 -8.72 1.72
CA ASP A 48 3.91 -10.17 1.84
C ASP A 48 5.38 -10.54 2.14
N SER A 49 6.21 -9.57 2.53
CA SER A 49 7.64 -9.82 2.79
C SER A 49 7.88 -10.47 4.16
N SER A 50 7.55 -11.76 4.25
CA SER A 50 7.62 -12.59 5.47
C SER A 50 9.03 -13.07 5.86
N SER A 51 10.09 -12.61 5.18
CA SER A 51 11.46 -13.05 5.50
C SER A 51 11.94 -12.64 6.89
N ARG A 52 11.27 -11.65 7.51
CA ARG A 52 11.50 -11.26 8.92
C ARG A 52 10.22 -11.40 9.74
N GLN A 53 10.37 -11.61 11.05
CA GLN A 53 9.28 -11.48 12.00
C GLN A 53 8.66 -10.08 11.90
N TYR A 54 7.32 -10.01 11.86
CA TYR A 54 6.54 -8.79 11.62
C TYR A 54 6.92 -8.02 10.32
N GLY A 55 7.40 -8.74 9.29
CA GLY A 55 7.52 -8.24 7.93
C GLY A 55 6.17 -7.72 7.40
N GLY A 56 6.19 -6.61 6.65
CA GLY A 56 4.95 -5.96 6.19
C GLY A 56 4.17 -5.16 7.24
N TYR A 57 4.41 -5.34 8.54
CA TYR A 57 3.69 -4.65 9.62
C TYR A 57 4.56 -3.64 10.41
N LEU A 58 5.77 -4.06 10.82
CA LEU A 58 6.73 -3.21 11.53
C LEU A 58 7.92 -2.83 10.64
N CYS A 59 8.54 -1.69 10.92
CA CYS A 59 9.81 -1.31 10.31
C CYS A 59 11.00 -1.90 11.10
N HIS A 60 12.16 -2.04 10.46
CA HIS A 60 13.37 -2.62 11.08
C HIS A 60 13.80 -1.89 12.37
N LYS A 61 13.61 -0.57 12.45
CA LYS A 61 13.98 0.23 13.63
C LYS A 61 13.09 -0.09 14.83
N CYS A 62 11.77 -0.13 14.62
CA CYS A 62 10.83 -0.46 15.68
C CYS A 62 10.99 -1.91 16.14
N LEU A 63 11.19 -2.85 15.21
CA LEU A 63 11.41 -4.25 15.55
C LEU A 63 12.68 -4.46 16.38
N SER A 64 13.80 -3.87 15.96
CA SER A 64 15.07 -3.97 16.71
C SER A 64 14.99 -3.33 18.09
N MET A 65 14.24 -2.24 18.25
CA MET A 65 13.98 -1.63 19.54
C MET A 65 13.12 -2.53 20.43
N GLY A 66 12.05 -3.12 19.90
CA GLY A 66 11.17 -4.02 20.63
C GLY A 66 11.89 -5.27 21.14
N ILE A 67 12.70 -5.92 20.28
CA ILE A 67 13.52 -7.08 20.67
C ILE A 67 14.48 -6.69 21.81
N LYS A 68 15.13 -5.54 21.68
CA LYS A 68 16.06 -5.03 22.70
C LYS A 68 15.38 -4.69 24.03
N LEU A 69 14.13 -4.24 24.03
CA LEU A 69 13.37 -3.97 25.26
C LEU A 69 12.94 -5.28 25.93
N ALA A 70 12.42 -6.22 25.14
CA ALA A 70 12.00 -7.54 25.62
C ALA A 70 13.17 -8.32 26.25
N VAL A 71 14.34 -8.35 25.60
CA VAL A 71 15.53 -9.05 26.13
C VAL A 71 16.05 -8.41 27.41
N ARG A 72 15.94 -7.09 27.57
CA ARG A 72 16.36 -6.39 28.80
C ARG A 72 15.36 -6.53 29.94
N GLY A 73 14.15 -7.06 29.68
CA GLY A 73 13.08 -7.14 30.68
C GLY A 73 12.53 -5.77 31.08
N ILE A 74 12.75 -4.73 30.27
CA ILE A 74 12.24 -3.37 30.51
C ILE A 74 10.94 -3.19 29.72
N SER A 75 10.11 -4.23 29.72
CA SER A 75 8.88 -4.34 28.93
C SER A 75 7.66 -4.18 29.80
#